data_AF-A0A7Y7DIK2-F1
#
_entry.id   AF-A0A7Y7DIK2-F1
#
_cell.length_a   1.000
_cell.length_b   1.000
_cell.length_c   1.000
_cell.angle_alpha   90.00
_cell.angle_beta   90.00
_cell.angle_gamma   90.00
#
_symmetry.space_group_name_H-M   'P 1'
#
loop_
_entity.id
_entity.type
_entity.pdbx_description
1 polymer ?
#
loop_
_entity_poly.entity_id
_entity_poly.type
_entity_poly.pdbx_seq_one_letter_code
_entity_poly.pdbx_strand_id
1 'polypeptide(L)'
;MRMPITDFLTNGDLKFVIILYAFLIIATIHFVKKLSNKEKQELYNIKLNKLVNWSLYISVFSLLLGLMHSFYFISKAKGIANHLLFGGLSNVMITPVLGIVIAMIIKLLATPIKTTKQQ
;
A
#
# COMPACT_ATOMS: atom_id res chain seq x y z
N MET A 1 -24.43 -6.47 -3.19
CA MET A 1 -24.11 -5.26 -3.97
C MET A 1 -22.61 -5.23 -4.19
N ARG A 2 -22.13 -5.11 -5.44
CA ARG A 2 -20.69 -4.87 -5.71
C ARG A 2 -20.37 -3.46 -5.26
N MET A 3 -19.45 -3.30 -4.32
CA MET A 3 -18.95 -1.99 -3.93
C MET A 3 -18.13 -1.40 -5.09
N PRO A 4 -18.46 -0.21 -5.61
CA PRO A 4 -17.63 0.49 -6.58
C PRO A 4 -16.21 0.68 -6.05
N ILE A 5 -15.20 0.60 -6.91
CA ILE A 5 -13.80 0.82 -6.51
C ILE A 5 -13.60 2.22 -5.92
N THR A 6 -14.34 3.22 -6.44
CA THR A 6 -14.36 4.57 -5.89
C THR A 6 -14.81 4.58 -4.44
N ASP A 7 -15.86 3.82 -4.11
CA ASP A 7 -16.38 3.71 -2.77
C ASP A 7 -15.40 2.94 -1.88
N PHE A 8 -14.75 1.89 -2.37
CA PHE A 8 -13.70 1.20 -1.62
C PHE A 8 -12.55 2.15 -1.23
N LEU A 9 -12.13 3.02 -2.15
CA LEU A 9 -11.04 3.98 -1.91
C LEU A 9 -11.43 5.16 -1.01
N THR A 10 -12.69 5.61 -1.05
CA THR A 10 -13.19 6.68 -0.18
C THR A 10 -13.59 6.19 1.21
N ASN A 11 -13.93 4.91 1.36
CA ASN A 11 -14.22 4.29 2.65
C ASN A 11 -12.95 3.89 3.42
N GLY A 12 -11.81 3.73 2.75
CA GLY A 12 -10.51 3.66 3.40
C GLY A 12 -10.04 5.03 3.89
N ASP A 13 -8.90 5.07 4.59
CA ASP A 13 -8.28 6.36 4.93
C ASP A 13 -7.64 6.97 3.68
N LEU A 14 -8.39 7.86 3.04
CA LEU A 14 -8.08 8.50 1.76
C LEU A 14 -6.66 9.09 1.74
N LYS A 15 -6.17 9.63 2.87
CA LYS A 15 -4.83 10.22 2.94
C LYS A 15 -3.75 9.18 2.68
N PHE A 16 -3.87 8.02 3.31
CA PHE A 16 -2.93 6.92 3.10
C PHE A 16 -3.08 6.28 1.73
N VAL A 17 -4.32 6.17 1.21
CA VAL A 17 -4.59 5.67 -0.15
C VAL A 17 -3.86 6.51 -1.20
N ILE A 18 -3.95 7.85 -1.11
CA ILE A 18 -3.26 8.76 -2.05
C ILE A 18 -1.73 8.57 -1.98
N ILE A 19 -1.17 8.44 -0.78
CA ILE A 19 0.28 8.22 -0.61
C ILE A 19 0.71 6.88 -1.23
N LEU A 20 -0.06 5.82 -1.03
CA LEU A 20 0.22 4.51 -1.61
C LEU A 20 0.20 4.53 -3.15
N TYR A 21 -0.76 5.25 -3.75
CA TYR A 21 -0.77 5.47 -5.20
C TYR A 21 0.42 6.31 -5.68
N ALA A 22 0.85 7.31 -4.91
CA ALA A 22 2.07 8.06 -5.24
C ALA A 22 3.31 7.14 -5.25
N PHE A 23 3.42 6.20 -4.31
CA PHE A 23 4.50 5.21 -4.32
C PHE A 23 4.45 4.32 -5.54
N LEU A 24 3.26 3.89 -5.97
CA LEU A 24 3.09 3.09 -7.18
C LEU A 24 3.52 3.86 -8.44
N ILE A 25 3.16 5.14 -8.56
CA ILE A 25 3.58 5.99 -9.69
C ILE A 25 5.10 6.15 -9.71
N ILE A 26 5.71 6.44 -8.56
CA ILE A 26 7.17 6.58 -8.43
C ILE A 26 7.88 5.27 -8.79
N ALA A 27 7.33 4.13 -8.36
CA ALA A 27 7.87 2.81 -8.68
C ALA A 27 7.83 2.53 -10.20
N THR A 28 6.71 2.86 -10.87
CA THR A 28 6.59 2.73 -12.32
C THR A 28 7.64 3.58 -13.06
N ILE A 29 7.85 4.83 -12.65
CA ILE A 29 8.88 5.71 -13.23
C ILE A 29 10.28 5.10 -13.05
N HIS A 30 10.59 4.59 -11.86
CA HIS A 30 11.88 3.95 -11.58
C HIS A 30 12.06 2.66 -12.39
N PHE A 31 10.99 1.90 -12.60
CA PHE A 31 11.00 0.70 -13.43
C PHE A 31 11.26 1.02 -14.90
N VAL A 32 10.62 2.06 -15.46
CA VAL A 32 10.90 2.51 -16.84
C VAL A 32 12.35 2.97 -16.98
N LYS A 33 12.86 3.77 -16.02
CA LYS A 33 14.28 4.19 -16.02
C LYS A 33 15.26 3.03 -15.90
N LYS A 34 14.89 1.98 -15.17
CA LYS A 34 15.62 0.71 -15.05
C LYS A 34 15.66 -0.05 -16.38
N LEU A 35 14.57 -0.06 -17.15
CA LEU A 35 14.54 -0.69 -18.48
C LEU A 35 15.48 -0.01 -19.46
N SER A 36 15.54 1.34 -19.45
CA SER A 36 16.43 2.10 -20.33
C SER A 36 17.91 2.04 -19.92
N ASN A 37 18.22 1.94 -18.62
CA ASN A 37 19.60 2.00 -18.11
C ASN A 37 20.01 0.68 -17.45
N LYS A 38 20.34 -0.32 -18.28
CA LYS A 38 20.70 -1.67 -17.83
C LYS A 38 21.95 -1.70 -16.92
N GLU A 39 22.91 -0.79 -17.13
CA GLU A 39 24.13 -0.71 -16.30
C GLU A 39 23.87 -0.25 -14.85
N LYS A 40 22.83 0.56 -14.63
CA LYS A 40 22.46 1.09 -13.30
C LYS A 40 21.27 0.35 -12.68
N GLN A 41 20.95 -0.83 -13.19
CA GLN A 41 19.79 -1.62 -12.80
C GLN A 41 19.76 -1.93 -11.29
N GLU A 42 20.92 -2.22 -10.70
CA GLU A 42 21.05 -2.53 -9.27
C GLU A 42 20.64 -1.34 -8.40
N LEU A 43 21.09 -0.13 -8.76
CA LEU A 43 20.72 1.10 -8.05
C LEU A 43 19.20 1.34 -8.06
N TYR A 44 18.54 1.08 -9.19
CA TYR A 44 17.08 1.22 -9.29
C TYR A 44 16.35 0.13 -8.51
N ASN A 45 16.86 -1.10 -8.47
CA ASN A 45 16.31 -2.18 -7.65
C ASN A 45 16.36 -1.86 -6.15
N ILE A 46 17.46 -1.28 -5.67
CA ILE A 46 17.57 -0.82 -4.27
C ILE A 46 16.51 0.24 -3.96
N LYS A 47 16.30 1.22 -4.86
CA LYS A 47 15.26 2.25 -4.71
C LYS A 47 13.85 1.65 -4.70
N LEU A 48 13.56 0.69 -5.58
CA LEU A 48 12.28 -0.01 -5.61
C LEU A 48 12.05 -0.85 -4.34
N ASN A 49 13.05 -1.58 -3.87
CA ASN A 49 12.95 -2.32 -2.60
C ASN A 49 12.75 -1.41 -1.40
N LYS A 50 13.35 -0.20 -1.40
CA LYS A 50 13.08 0.80 -0.37
C LYS A 50 11.60 1.24 -0.39
N LEU A 51 11.02 1.44 -1.58
CA LEU A 51 9.58 1.75 -1.74
C LEU A 51 8.69 0.60 -1.26
N VAL A 52 9.06 -0.66 -1.47
CA VAL A 52 8.35 -1.83 -0.90
C VAL A 52 8.26 -1.71 0.62
N ASN A 53 9.39 -1.49 1.29
CA ASN A 53 9.44 -1.37 2.74
C ASN A 53 8.61 -0.18 3.25
N TRP A 54 8.67 0.97 2.57
CA TRP A 54 7.84 2.13 2.91
C TRP A 54 6.34 1.85 2.76
N SER A 55 5.92 1.14 1.72
CA SER A 55 4.52 0.72 1.53
C SER A 55 4.04 -0.17 2.67
N LEU A 56 4.90 -1.09 3.14
CA LEU A 56 4.59 -1.96 4.29
C LEU A 56 4.51 -1.17 5.60
N TYR A 57 5.42 -0.23 5.84
CA TYR A 57 5.37 0.62 7.04
C TYR A 57 4.11 1.47 7.08
N ILE A 58 3.71 2.06 5.96
CA ILE A 58 2.45 2.82 5.87
C ILE A 58 1.24 1.93 6.10
N SER A 59 1.25 0.72 5.54
CA SER A 59 0.19 -0.28 5.75
C SER A 59 0.01 -0.60 7.24
N VAL A 60 1.10 -0.93 7.94
CA VAL A 60 1.06 -1.24 9.38
C VAL A 60 0.66 -0.02 10.21
N PHE A 61 1.20 1.15 9.87
CA PHE A 61 0.88 2.39 10.59
C PHE A 61 -0.59 2.78 10.45
N SER A 62 -1.15 2.68 9.24
CA SER A 62 -2.57 2.93 8.99
C SER A 62 -3.47 1.97 9.76
N LEU A 63 -3.10 0.68 9.83
CA LEU A 63 -3.81 -0.30 10.65
C LEU A 63 -3.83 0.11 12.13
N LEU A 64 -2.66 0.48 12.68
CA LEU A 64 -2.55 0.88 14.08
C LEU A 64 -3.39 2.11 14.40
N LEU A 65 -3.38 3.12 13.52
CA LEU A 65 -4.22 4.31 13.67
C LEU A 65 -5.71 3.99 13.59
N GLY A 66 -6.12 3.14 12.65
CA GLY A 66 -7.50 2.71 12.51
C GLY A 66 -8.00 1.96 13.75
N LEU A 67 -7.20 1.02 14.27
CA LEU A 67 -7.50 0.29 15.50
C LEU A 67 -7.57 1.23 16.72
N MET A 68 -6.64 2.17 16.85
CA MET A 68 -6.65 3.17 17.92
C MET A 68 -7.95 3.98 17.89
N HIS A 69 -8.39 4.40 16.70
CA HIS A 69 -9.64 5.15 16.52
C HIS A 69 -10.86 4.30 16.89
N SER A 70 -10.90 3.04 16.47
CA SER A 70 -11.97 2.11 16.84
C SER A 70 -12.04 1.89 18.36
N PHE A 71 -10.91 1.67 19.03
CA PHE A 71 -10.87 1.50 20.49
C PHE A 71 -11.23 2.78 21.25
N TYR A 72 -10.81 3.94 20.76
CA TYR A 72 -11.21 5.23 21.35
C TYR A 72 -12.73 5.41 21.33
N PHE A 73 -13.39 5.09 20.21
CA PHE A 73 -14.85 5.14 20.12
C PHE A 73 -15.53 4.12 21.03
N ILE A 74 -15.00 2.88 21.12
CA ILE A 74 -15.51 1.88 22.08
C ILE A 74 -15.43 2.41 23.51
N SER A 75 -14.32 3.08 23.89
CA SER A 75 -14.17 3.62 25.26
C SER A 75 -15.16 4.75 25.57
N LYS A 76 -15.59 5.52 24.56
CA LYS A 76 -16.56 6.61 24.70
C LYS A 76 -18.01 6.18 24.57
N ALA A 77 -18.29 5.16 23.77
CA ALA A 77 -19.63 4.63 23.58
C ALA A 77 -19.97 3.71 24.76
N LYS A 78 -20.94 4.10 25.61
CA LYS A 78 -21.46 3.29 26.73
C LYS A 78 -22.27 2.05 26.27
N GLY A 79 -21.87 1.41 25.19
CA GLY A 79 -22.54 0.27 24.56
C GLY A 79 -22.00 0.02 23.15
N ILE A 80 -21.80 -1.25 22.81
CA ILE A 80 -21.25 -1.68 21.52
C ILE A 80 -22.40 -1.97 20.55
N ALA A 81 -22.55 -1.14 19.52
CA ALA A 81 -23.30 -1.55 18.34
C ALA A 81 -22.39 -2.40 17.45
N ASN A 82 -22.52 -3.74 17.52
CA ASN A 82 -21.67 -4.69 16.79
C ASN A 82 -21.53 -4.33 15.30
N HIS A 83 -22.62 -3.88 14.66
CA HIS A 83 -22.61 -3.48 13.25
C HIS A 83 -21.70 -2.27 12.95
N LEU A 84 -21.57 -1.31 13.87
CA LEU A 84 -20.68 -0.15 13.71
C LEU A 84 -19.22 -0.55 13.91
N LEU A 85 -18.94 -1.48 14.82
CA LEU A 85 -17.58 -1.98 15.03
C LEU A 85 -17.09 -2.77 13.82
N PHE A 86 -17.86 -3.73 13.32
CA PHE A 86 -17.46 -4.53 12.18
C PHE A 86 -17.39 -3.70 10.89
N GLY A 87 -18.27 -2.71 10.71
CA GLY A 87 -18.19 -1.76 9.60
C GLY A 87 -16.92 -0.90 9.66
N GLY A 88 -16.62 -0.34 10.84
CA GLY A 88 -15.40 0.45 11.06
C GLY A 88 -14.11 -0.37 10.87
N LEU A 89 -14.06 -1.59 11.40
CA LEU A 89 -12.95 -2.52 11.23
C LEU A 89 -12.74 -2.90 9.76
N SER A 90 -13.82 -3.18 9.02
CA SER A 90 -13.75 -3.48 7.59
C SER A 90 -13.12 -2.31 6.82
N ASN A 91 -13.51 -1.08 7.10
CA ASN A 91 -12.96 0.12 6.47
C ASN A 91 -11.48 0.35 6.83
N VAL A 92 -11.10 0.08 8.08
CA VAL A 92 -9.69 0.16 8.53
C VAL A 92 -8.80 -0.83 7.79
N MET A 93 -9.31 -2.00 7.42
CA MET A 93 -8.53 -3.04 6.73
C MET A 93 -8.28 -2.74 5.25
N ILE A 94 -9.05 -1.85 4.62
CA ILE A 94 -8.91 -1.47 3.21
C ILE A 94 -7.48 -0.96 2.91
N THR A 95 -7.01 0.02 3.68
CA THR A 95 -5.73 0.68 3.44
C THR A 95 -4.53 -0.25 3.65
N PRO A 96 -4.46 -1.07 4.72
CA PRO A 96 -3.41 -2.07 4.89
C PRO A 96 -3.39 -3.12 3.77
N VAL A 97 -4.56 -3.62 3.36
CA VAL A 97 -4.65 -4.58 2.25
C VAL A 97 -4.11 -3.95 0.96
N LEU A 98 -4.52 -2.72 0.65
CA LEU A 98 -4.01 -1.97 -0.49
C LEU A 98 -2.49 -1.77 -0.42
N GLY A 99 -1.96 -1.43 0.76
CA GLY A 99 -0.53 -1.22 0.97
C GLY A 99 0.30 -2.49 0.78
N ILE A 100 -0.22 -3.66 1.16
CA ILE A 100 0.40 -4.96 0.90
C ILE A 100 0.36 -5.30 -0.59
N VAL A 101 -0.78 -5.09 -1.26
CA VAL A 101 -0.91 -5.32 -2.71
C VAL A 101 0.08 -4.47 -3.50
N ILE A 102 0.19 -3.18 -3.19
CA ILE A 102 1.15 -2.29 -3.83
C ILE A 102 2.58 -2.72 -3.53
N ALA A 103 2.89 -3.11 -2.29
CA ALA A 103 4.21 -3.63 -1.95
C ALA A 103 4.58 -4.87 -2.79
N MET A 104 3.63 -5.80 -3.01
CA MET A 104 3.84 -6.97 -3.87
C MET A 104 4.11 -6.56 -5.33
N ILE A 105 3.34 -5.62 -5.88
CA ILE A 105 3.54 -5.11 -7.24
C ILE A 105 4.93 -4.48 -7.37
N ILE A 106 5.30 -3.58 -6.46
CA ILE A 106 6.62 -2.91 -6.49
C ILE A 106 7.76 -3.94 -6.36
N LYS A 107 7.58 -4.98 -5.53
CA LYS A 107 8.56 -6.06 -5.37
C LYS A 107 8.74 -6.87 -6.66
N LEU A 108 7.66 -7.13 -7.40
CA LEU A 108 7.74 -7.75 -8.73
C LEU A 108 8.52 -6.86 -9.70
N LEU A 109 8.29 -5.54 -9.70
CA LEU A 109 9.02 -4.58 -10.53
C LEU A 109 10.52 -4.52 -10.16
N ALA A 110 10.87 -4.78 -8.90
CA ALA A 110 12.26 -4.81 -8.43
C ALA A 110 13.05 -6.04 -8.92
N THR A 111 12.40 -7.06 -9.49
CA THR A 111 13.07 -8.28 -9.96
C THR A 111 14.14 -7.97 -11.01
N PRO A 112 15.38 -8.46 -10.87
CA PRO A 112 16.43 -8.25 -11.86
C PRO A 112 16.03 -8.89 -13.20
N ILE A 113 16.15 -8.12 -14.26
CA ILE A 113 15.96 -8.57 -15.64
C ILE A 113 17.27 -9.22 -16.06
N LYS A 114 17.22 -10.47 -16.52
CA LYS A 114 18.40 -11.18 -17.03
C LYS A 114 18.99 -10.39 -18.19
N THR A 115 20.21 -9.89 -18.02
CA THR A 115 21.00 -9.40 -19.15
C THR A 115 21.42 -10.63 -19.95
N THR A 116 20.79 -10.85 -21.11
CA THR A 116 21.27 -11.84 -22.07
C THR A 116 22.73 -11.47 -22.38
N LYS A 117 23.68 -12.24 -21.84
CA LYS A 117 25.04 -12.26 -22.34
C LYS A 117 24.95 -12.83 -23.75
N GLN A 118 24.90 -11.96 -24.75
CA GLN A 118 25.35 -12.33 -26.08
C GLN A 118 26.88 -12.43 -25.96
N GLN A 119 27.35 -13.65 -25.68
CA GLN A 119 28.70 -14.06 -26.01
C GLN A 119 28.71 -14.56 -27.45
#